data_AF-F9WVR5-F1
#
_entry.id   AF-F9WVR5-F1
#
_cell.length_a   1.000
_cell.length_b   1.000
_cell.length_c   1.000
_cell.angle_alpha   90.00
_cell.angle_beta   90.00
_cell.angle_gamma   90.00
#
_symmetry.space_group_name_H-M   'P 1'
#
loop_
_entity.id
_entity.type
_entity.pdbx_description
1 polymer ?
#
loop_
_entity_poly.entity_id
_entity_poly.type
_entity_poly.pdbx_seq_one_letter_code
_entity_poly.pdbx_strand_id
1 'polypeptide(L)'
;MAYDDSKDEVKKMCEALIRDQVGDKSCTNAKVSFEWILSRFNTTIPKMIMYLNHSLTVLSDAEVKVKNASVTVVEDAQEFVCNMSNRMDSINKVFNEYKGHNVDKLATTNISSVVSKLNKSKSLTDVVKSTASALNVILKTDTAADSADVWIEKARSIHNNVSFTSEKANELNKKGEQIIEMVKGAQSELKRHNDTARDALQKGSEHIHELVNNFTAALNLTANHDKTFFKDVNNCLPGVHVASNMTPDKAAEVIERLAHSRLANATEELSVPLQNCEMKVSSLKNIIAQVDSNCSVAQKVAVEIDRAVDWADEQSEEIQQIAVQAVVSELKSRRDALCALHSDLHTLKFKLESLKGRDDKAVRTISELRRVVDNSALDASKAKMTCERIAAAVNKAVVFRPEATEGQTSLDSYVRCITTSESASKDSSKVSVAAHKAEELHVKARDLQKTTDEKQAGKHNELAEAKAILESLLTDAFGARFPLPQDACDPFDFSKHTINFPKAQNVSKKLPNIGIVDLAEVKQNIEALNSLVLQAEGNITEASKRAVDCEEGAKKASRDA
;
A
#
# COMPACT_ATOMS: atom_id res chain seq x y z
N MET A 1 57.51 -52.47 -95.01
CA MET A 1 58.39 -52.52 -96.21
C MET A 1 59.02 -51.14 -96.37
N ALA A 2 60.21 -50.94 -95.77
CA ALA A 2 61.06 -49.74 -95.90
C ALA A 2 62.43 -50.01 -95.22
N TYR A 3 62.99 -51.21 -95.43
CA TYR A 3 64.20 -51.69 -94.73
C TYR A 3 65.40 -51.90 -95.66
N ASP A 4 65.27 -51.60 -96.96
CA ASP A 4 66.30 -51.83 -97.98
C ASP A 4 67.10 -50.55 -98.34
N ASP A 5 66.50 -49.35 -98.22
CA ASP A 5 67.17 -48.09 -98.59
C ASP A 5 68.30 -47.66 -97.62
N SER A 6 68.21 -48.04 -96.34
CA SER A 6 69.21 -47.66 -95.32
C SER A 6 70.54 -48.39 -95.48
N LYS A 7 70.54 -49.55 -96.15
CA LYS A 7 71.74 -50.37 -96.36
C LYS A 7 72.64 -49.78 -97.45
N ASP A 8 72.03 -49.16 -98.46
CA ASP A 8 72.74 -48.53 -99.58
C ASP A 8 73.33 -47.15 -99.20
N GLU A 9 72.67 -46.40 -98.33
CA GLU A 9 73.19 -45.10 -97.85
C GLU A 9 74.41 -45.25 -96.93
N VAL A 10 74.39 -46.25 -96.05
CA VAL A 10 75.55 -46.57 -95.19
C VAL A 10 76.73 -47.07 -96.04
N LYS A 11 76.46 -47.87 -97.09
CA LYS A 11 77.49 -48.33 -98.03
C LYS A 11 78.13 -47.16 -98.81
N LYS A 12 77.32 -46.20 -99.27
CA LYS A 12 77.79 -44.98 -99.94
C LYS A 12 78.66 -44.09 -99.05
N MET A 13 78.31 -43.91 -97.77
CA MET A 13 79.15 -43.14 -96.83
C MET A 13 80.50 -43.81 -96.58
N CYS A 14 80.55 -45.14 -96.47
CA CYS A 14 81.79 -45.86 -96.23
C CYS A 14 82.74 -45.88 -97.45
N GLU A 15 82.23 -45.91 -98.67
CA GLU A 15 83.05 -45.81 -99.89
C GLU A 15 83.66 -44.41 -100.10
N ALA A 16 83.04 -43.36 -99.54
CA ALA A 16 83.59 -42.00 -99.55
C ALA A 16 84.80 -41.86 -98.60
N LEU A 17 84.72 -42.46 -97.40
CA LEU A 17 85.79 -42.45 -96.40
C LEU A 17 87.03 -43.28 -96.80
N ILE A 18 86.89 -44.23 -97.73
CA ILE A 18 88.01 -45.06 -98.23
C ILE A 18 88.74 -44.39 -99.40
N ARG A 19 88.07 -43.50 -100.15
CA ARG A 19 88.64 -42.85 -101.35
C ARG A 19 89.48 -41.61 -101.06
N ASP A 20 89.28 -40.93 -99.93
CA ASP A 20 90.10 -39.79 -99.53
C ASP A 20 91.39 -40.23 -98.83
N GLN A 21 92.41 -40.55 -99.62
CA GLN A 21 93.81 -40.66 -99.18
C GLN A 21 94.35 -39.28 -98.79
N VAL A 22 94.21 -38.90 -97.52
CA VAL A 22 95.01 -37.81 -96.93
C VAL A 22 95.88 -38.38 -95.81
N GLY A 23 97.12 -38.69 -96.18
CA GLY A 23 98.35 -38.59 -95.37
C GLY A 23 98.37 -39.20 -93.96
N ASP A 24 99.08 -40.32 -93.84
CA ASP A 24 99.60 -40.91 -92.60
C ASP A 24 100.12 -39.90 -91.57
N LYS A 25 99.54 -39.89 -90.35
CA LYS A 25 100.28 -39.88 -89.08
C LYS A 25 99.54 -40.67 -87.98
N SER A 26 100.01 -41.89 -87.76
CA SER A 26 99.92 -42.74 -86.56
C SER A 26 98.67 -42.67 -85.67
N CYS A 27 97.81 -43.69 -85.76
CA CYS A 27 97.08 -44.27 -84.63
C CYS A 27 96.87 -45.77 -84.90
N THR A 28 97.65 -46.63 -84.25
CA THR A 28 97.38 -48.06 -84.11
C THR A 28 96.03 -48.26 -83.43
N ASN A 29 95.07 -48.92 -84.07
CA ASN A 29 94.01 -49.73 -83.42
C ASN A 29 93.22 -50.57 -84.44
N ALA A 30 92.88 -51.79 -84.03
CA ALA A 30 92.18 -52.81 -84.80
C ALA A 30 90.81 -52.33 -85.35
N LYS A 31 90.53 -52.60 -86.63
CA LYS A 31 89.23 -52.32 -87.27
C LYS A 31 88.18 -53.35 -86.80
N VAL A 32 87.09 -52.87 -86.19
CA VAL A 32 85.92 -53.66 -85.77
C VAL A 32 85.12 -54.08 -87.02
N SER A 33 84.67 -55.34 -87.12
CA SER A 33 84.01 -55.86 -88.33
C SER A 33 82.54 -55.38 -88.47
N PHE A 34 82.07 -55.28 -89.71
CA PHE A 34 80.68 -54.88 -90.02
C PHE A 34 79.64 -55.82 -89.41
N GLU A 35 79.91 -57.13 -89.37
CA GLU A 35 79.04 -58.13 -88.73
C GLU A 35 78.89 -57.86 -87.23
N TRP A 36 79.94 -57.36 -86.56
CA TRP A 36 79.86 -56.94 -85.17
C TRP A 36 78.95 -55.72 -84.99
N ILE A 37 79.04 -54.72 -85.88
CA ILE A 37 78.18 -53.53 -85.86
C ILE A 37 76.71 -53.92 -86.11
N LEU A 38 76.44 -54.75 -87.13
CA LEU A 38 75.09 -55.20 -87.47
C LEU A 38 74.49 -56.08 -86.36
N SER A 39 75.29 -56.97 -85.76
CA SER A 39 74.89 -57.76 -84.59
C SER A 39 74.53 -56.87 -83.40
N ARG A 40 75.34 -55.84 -83.10
CA ARG A 40 75.04 -54.84 -82.07
C ARG A 40 73.79 -54.05 -82.38
N PHE A 41 73.57 -53.64 -83.64
CA PHE A 41 72.35 -52.94 -84.03
C PHE A 41 71.10 -53.81 -83.82
N ASN A 42 71.12 -55.05 -84.30
CA ASN A 42 70.00 -55.99 -84.20
C ASN A 42 69.73 -56.50 -82.77
N THR A 43 70.71 -56.43 -81.86
CA THR A 43 70.54 -56.89 -80.46
C THR A 43 70.38 -55.75 -79.46
N THR A 44 71.05 -54.62 -79.68
CA THR A 44 71.11 -53.51 -78.73
C THR A 44 69.98 -52.53 -78.97
N ILE A 45 69.62 -52.22 -80.22
CA ILE A 45 68.52 -51.27 -80.49
C ILE A 45 67.18 -51.82 -80.01
N PRO A 46 66.78 -53.09 -80.28
CA PRO A 46 65.54 -53.62 -79.72
C PRO A 46 65.52 -53.64 -78.19
N LYS A 47 66.67 -53.88 -77.54
CA LYS A 47 66.81 -53.77 -76.08
C LYS A 47 66.66 -52.32 -75.60
N MET A 48 67.25 -51.34 -76.30
CA MET A 48 67.07 -49.92 -76.00
C MET A 48 65.62 -49.49 -76.15
N ILE A 49 64.93 -49.92 -77.22
CA ILE A 49 63.49 -49.67 -77.42
C ILE A 49 62.67 -50.32 -76.30
N MET A 50 62.97 -51.57 -75.91
CA MET A 50 62.28 -52.26 -74.83
C MET A 50 62.46 -51.54 -73.48
N TYR A 51 63.68 -51.11 -73.15
CA TYR A 51 63.94 -50.33 -71.93
C TYR A 51 63.28 -48.94 -71.98
N LEU A 52 63.32 -48.25 -73.12
CA LEU A 52 62.63 -46.97 -73.28
C LEU A 52 61.13 -47.12 -73.09
N ASN A 53 60.53 -48.15 -73.69
CA ASN A 53 59.11 -48.41 -73.59
C ASN A 53 58.71 -48.77 -72.15
N HIS A 54 59.51 -49.59 -71.46
CA HIS A 54 59.29 -49.89 -70.05
C HIS A 54 59.40 -48.63 -69.16
N SER A 55 60.43 -47.80 -69.36
CA SER A 55 60.57 -46.53 -68.64
C SER A 55 59.40 -45.57 -68.93
N LEU A 56 58.93 -45.50 -70.17
CA LEU A 56 57.75 -44.70 -70.55
C LEU A 56 56.47 -45.22 -69.89
N THR A 57 56.26 -46.55 -69.84
CA THR A 57 55.11 -47.14 -69.12
C THR A 57 55.15 -46.82 -67.64
N VAL A 58 56.30 -46.98 -66.98
CA VAL A 58 56.47 -46.66 -65.55
C VAL A 58 56.25 -45.17 -65.27
N LEU A 59 56.74 -44.28 -66.15
CA LEU A 59 56.52 -42.84 -66.05
C LEU A 59 55.04 -42.47 -66.26
N SER A 60 54.37 -43.09 -67.22
CA SER A 60 52.93 -42.90 -67.46
C SER A 60 52.09 -43.37 -66.27
N ASP A 61 52.40 -44.52 -65.68
CA ASP A 61 51.72 -45.03 -64.48
C ASP A 61 51.96 -44.13 -63.27
N ALA A 62 53.18 -43.62 -63.11
CA ALA A 62 53.53 -42.67 -62.06
C ALA A 62 52.78 -41.34 -62.23
N GLU A 63 52.68 -40.83 -63.46
CA GLU A 63 51.92 -39.61 -63.79
C GLU A 63 50.44 -39.75 -63.43
N VAL A 64 49.81 -40.88 -63.80
CA VAL A 64 48.41 -41.17 -63.44
C VAL A 64 48.23 -41.24 -61.92
N LYS A 65 49.16 -41.89 -61.19
CA LYS A 65 49.11 -41.96 -59.73
C LYS A 65 49.24 -40.60 -59.06
N VAL A 66 50.15 -39.74 -59.51
CA VAL A 66 50.34 -38.39 -58.95
C VAL A 66 49.11 -37.53 -59.22
N LYS A 67 48.54 -37.58 -60.44
CA LYS A 67 47.31 -36.88 -60.79
C LYS A 67 46.11 -37.33 -59.94
N ASN A 68 45.92 -38.63 -59.78
CA ASN A 68 44.83 -39.16 -58.94
C ASN A 68 45.03 -38.79 -57.47
N ALA A 69 46.25 -38.89 -56.95
CA ALA A 69 46.56 -38.45 -55.59
C ALA A 69 46.29 -36.96 -55.38
N SER A 70 46.61 -36.10 -56.36
CA SER A 70 46.32 -34.67 -56.26
C SER A 70 44.82 -34.37 -56.27
N VAL A 71 44.03 -35.12 -57.06
CA VAL A 71 42.56 -34.99 -57.04
C VAL A 71 42.03 -35.28 -55.64
N THR A 72 42.40 -36.43 -55.07
CA THR A 72 41.95 -36.83 -53.74
C THR A 72 42.37 -35.84 -52.65
N VAL A 73 43.63 -35.41 -52.63
CA VAL A 73 44.11 -34.44 -51.62
C VAL A 73 43.42 -33.08 -51.73
N VAL A 74 43.11 -32.62 -52.95
CA VAL A 74 42.36 -31.37 -53.17
C VAL A 74 40.91 -31.51 -52.71
N GLU A 75 40.25 -32.62 -53.06
CA GLU A 75 38.87 -32.91 -52.63
C GLU A 75 38.77 -33.00 -51.10
N ASP A 76 39.66 -33.74 -50.45
CA ASP A 76 39.71 -33.88 -48.98
C ASP A 76 39.94 -32.52 -48.30
N ALA A 77 40.88 -31.72 -48.83
CA ALA A 77 41.16 -30.38 -48.29
C ALA A 77 39.98 -29.42 -48.51
N GLN A 78 39.29 -29.49 -49.65
CA GLN A 78 38.10 -28.70 -49.94
C GLN A 78 36.96 -29.06 -48.99
N GLU A 79 36.67 -30.35 -48.83
CA GLU A 79 35.65 -30.84 -47.91
C GLU A 79 35.95 -30.39 -46.47
N PHE A 80 37.21 -30.47 -46.04
CA PHE A 80 37.63 -30.00 -44.73
C PHE A 80 37.37 -28.50 -44.53
N VAL A 81 37.84 -27.64 -45.45
CA VAL A 81 37.62 -26.17 -45.37
C VAL A 81 36.13 -25.84 -45.36
N CYS A 82 35.33 -26.56 -46.15
CA CYS A 82 33.89 -26.36 -46.22
C CYS A 82 33.15 -26.81 -44.96
N ASN A 83 33.50 -27.95 -44.40
CA ASN A 83 32.95 -28.40 -43.12
C ASN A 83 33.25 -27.40 -42.00
N MET A 84 34.47 -26.86 -41.96
CA MET A 84 34.88 -25.87 -40.96
C MET A 84 34.12 -24.54 -41.14
N SER A 85 33.95 -24.07 -42.38
CA SER A 85 33.19 -22.85 -42.71
C SER A 85 31.71 -22.99 -42.34
N ASN A 86 31.06 -24.09 -42.75
CA ASN A 86 29.66 -24.38 -42.41
C ASN A 86 29.42 -24.48 -40.90
N ARG A 87 30.37 -25.08 -40.17
CA ARG A 87 30.33 -25.17 -38.71
C ARG A 87 30.41 -23.78 -38.08
N MET A 88 31.29 -22.91 -38.59
CA MET A 88 31.41 -21.53 -38.12
C MET A 88 30.14 -20.72 -38.36
N ASP A 89 29.56 -20.81 -39.55
CA ASP A 89 28.30 -20.14 -39.88
C ASP A 89 27.18 -20.58 -38.94
N SER A 90 27.14 -21.87 -38.62
CA SER A 90 26.18 -22.43 -37.65
C SER A 90 26.38 -21.84 -36.25
N ILE A 91 27.62 -21.74 -35.76
CA ILE A 91 27.93 -21.14 -34.44
C ILE A 91 27.58 -19.65 -34.43
N ASN A 92 27.93 -18.93 -35.50
CA ASN A 92 27.64 -17.51 -35.65
C ASN A 92 26.13 -17.23 -35.68
N LYS A 93 25.35 -18.09 -36.35
CA LYS A 93 23.89 -18.03 -36.32
C LYS A 93 23.34 -18.16 -34.90
N VAL A 94 23.78 -19.17 -34.14
CA VAL A 94 23.35 -19.38 -32.75
C VAL A 94 23.73 -18.17 -31.86
N PHE A 95 24.92 -17.61 -32.03
CA PHE A 95 25.33 -16.41 -31.31
C PHE A 95 24.45 -15.20 -31.64
N ASN A 96 24.09 -15.00 -32.91
CA ASN A 96 23.21 -13.90 -33.33
C ASN A 96 21.77 -14.09 -32.81
N GLU A 97 21.27 -15.33 -32.72
CA GLU A 97 20.00 -15.64 -32.06
C GLU A 97 20.01 -15.20 -30.59
N TYR A 98 21.06 -15.51 -29.85
CA TYR A 98 21.22 -15.06 -28.46
C TYR A 98 21.37 -13.55 -28.32
N LYS A 99 22.07 -12.89 -29.25
CA LYS A 99 22.16 -11.42 -29.28
C LYS A 99 20.81 -10.76 -29.56
N GLY A 100 19.94 -11.42 -30.33
CA GLY A 100 18.57 -10.99 -30.60
C GLY A 100 17.65 -11.06 -29.37
N HIS A 101 17.97 -11.89 -28.38
CA HIS A 101 17.31 -11.84 -27.08
C HIS A 101 17.74 -10.54 -26.37
N ASN A 102 16.81 -9.58 -26.30
CA ASN A 102 16.96 -8.29 -25.61
C ASN A 102 17.06 -8.42 -24.06
N VAL A 103 17.76 -9.45 -23.57
CA VAL A 103 17.88 -9.83 -22.15
C VAL A 103 18.42 -8.68 -21.30
N ASP A 104 19.38 -7.92 -21.83
CA ASP A 104 19.98 -6.77 -21.15
C ASP A 104 18.96 -5.64 -20.90
N LYS A 105 18.10 -5.39 -21.90
CA LYS A 105 17.00 -4.42 -21.79
C LYS A 105 15.92 -4.92 -20.83
N LEU A 106 15.61 -6.22 -20.87
CA LEU A 106 14.65 -6.86 -19.97
C LEU A 106 15.13 -6.76 -18.51
N ALA A 107 16.39 -7.12 -18.25
CA ALA A 107 17.03 -7.02 -16.93
C ALA A 107 17.00 -5.58 -16.40
N THR A 108 17.39 -4.61 -17.23
CA THR A 108 17.35 -3.18 -16.87
C THR A 108 15.93 -2.70 -16.52
N THR A 109 14.94 -3.12 -17.31
CA THR A 109 13.53 -2.79 -17.08
C THR A 109 13.02 -3.40 -15.77
N ASN A 110 13.36 -4.65 -15.50
CA ASN A 110 12.95 -5.35 -14.28
C ASN A 110 13.63 -4.79 -13.03
N ILE A 111 14.93 -4.47 -13.09
CA ILE A 111 15.63 -3.76 -12.01
C ILE A 111 14.94 -2.43 -11.73
N SER A 112 14.68 -1.62 -12.77
CA SER A 112 14.03 -0.33 -12.62
C SER A 112 12.63 -0.46 -12.00
N SER A 113 11.87 -1.48 -12.42
CA SER A 113 10.58 -1.83 -11.85
C SER A 113 10.68 -2.14 -10.36
N VAL A 114 11.56 -3.08 -9.95
CA VAL A 114 11.76 -3.41 -8.53
C VAL A 114 12.19 -2.18 -7.74
N VAL A 115 13.18 -1.41 -8.21
CA VAL A 115 13.65 -0.19 -7.52
C VAL A 115 12.52 0.81 -7.32
N SER A 116 11.65 1.01 -8.32
CA SER A 116 10.49 1.89 -8.19
C SER A 116 9.52 1.42 -7.10
N LYS A 117 9.27 0.11 -7.02
CA LYS A 117 8.37 -0.48 -6.01
C LYS A 117 8.98 -0.49 -4.61
N LEU A 118 10.29 -0.77 -4.50
CA LEU A 118 11.06 -0.61 -3.25
C LEU A 118 10.95 0.82 -2.72
N ASN A 119 11.07 1.83 -3.59
CA ASN A 119 10.91 3.22 -3.16
C ASN A 119 9.48 3.53 -2.73
N LYS A 120 8.46 3.00 -3.43
CA LYS A 120 7.05 3.14 -3.04
C LYS A 120 6.81 2.57 -1.65
N SER A 121 7.35 1.39 -1.34
CA SER A 121 7.18 0.73 -0.05
C SER A 121 7.63 1.55 1.18
N LYS A 122 8.52 2.54 0.99
CA LYS A 122 8.92 3.45 2.08
C LYS A 122 7.73 4.25 2.62
N SER A 123 6.69 4.48 1.80
CA SER A 123 5.45 5.11 2.24
C SER A 123 4.70 4.27 3.28
N LEU A 124 4.88 2.94 3.33
CA LEU A 124 4.18 2.07 4.28
C LEU A 124 4.43 2.44 5.73
N THR A 125 5.63 2.94 6.05
CA THR A 125 5.92 3.42 7.41
C THR A 125 5.05 4.62 7.78
N ASP A 126 4.82 5.53 6.84
CA ASP A 126 3.96 6.69 7.06
C ASP A 126 2.48 6.31 7.06
N VAL A 127 2.09 5.30 6.27
CA VAL A 127 0.77 4.67 6.32
C VAL A 127 0.49 4.06 7.70
N VAL A 128 1.43 3.29 8.26
CA VAL A 128 1.32 2.73 9.62
C VAL A 128 1.15 3.84 10.66
N LYS A 129 1.93 4.93 10.57
CA LYS A 129 1.76 6.10 11.46
C LYS A 129 0.38 6.74 11.29
N SER A 130 -0.11 6.86 10.06
CA SER A 130 -1.43 7.43 9.79
C SER A 130 -2.54 6.57 10.40
N THR A 131 -2.49 5.25 10.23
CA THR A 131 -3.46 4.33 10.85
C THR A 131 -3.40 4.34 12.37
N ALA A 132 -2.20 4.40 12.97
CA ALA A 132 -2.03 4.55 14.42
C ALA A 132 -2.64 5.86 14.94
N SER A 133 -2.42 6.96 14.20
CA SER A 133 -3.02 8.26 14.49
C SER A 133 -4.56 8.20 14.43
N ALA A 134 -5.12 7.55 13.40
CA ALA A 134 -6.56 7.38 13.24
C ALA A 134 -7.18 6.53 14.35
N LEU A 135 -6.53 5.41 14.70
CA LEU A 135 -6.94 4.57 15.83
C LEU A 135 -6.94 5.38 17.14
N ASN A 136 -5.91 6.20 17.39
CA ASN A 136 -5.86 7.05 18.58
C ASN A 136 -6.96 8.11 18.60
N VAL A 137 -7.40 8.62 17.45
CA VAL A 137 -8.57 9.51 17.38
C VAL A 137 -9.83 8.76 17.82
N ILE A 138 -10.04 7.55 17.32
CA ILE A 138 -11.21 6.70 17.65
C ILE A 138 -11.21 6.31 19.14
N LEU A 139 -10.05 5.97 19.70
CA LEU A 139 -9.95 5.62 21.12
C LEU A 139 -10.20 6.80 22.07
N LYS A 140 -9.98 8.03 21.59
CA LYS A 140 -10.21 9.26 22.38
C LYS A 140 -11.63 9.80 22.25
N THR A 141 -12.38 9.38 21.25
CA THR A 141 -13.79 9.71 21.16
C THR A 141 -14.55 8.83 22.15
N ASP A 142 -15.11 9.47 23.17
CA ASP A 142 -15.92 8.84 24.23
C ASP A 142 -17.34 8.59 23.70
N THR A 143 -17.43 7.84 22.59
CA THR A 143 -18.71 7.59 21.93
C THR A 143 -19.59 6.74 22.84
N ALA A 144 -20.59 7.35 23.46
CA ALA A 144 -21.66 6.65 24.18
C ALA A 144 -22.61 5.83 23.27
N ALA A 145 -22.22 5.62 22.01
CA ALA A 145 -22.99 4.88 21.02
C ALA A 145 -22.74 3.36 21.15
N ASP A 146 -23.79 2.55 21.04
CA ASP A 146 -23.71 1.08 21.01
C ASP A 146 -22.75 0.52 19.94
N SER A 147 -22.34 1.35 18.96
CA SER A 147 -21.40 1.02 17.90
C SER A 147 -19.92 1.35 18.20
N ALA A 148 -19.61 1.93 19.36
CA ALA A 148 -18.25 2.35 19.73
C ALA A 148 -17.27 1.17 19.74
N ASP A 149 -17.66 0.06 20.38
CA ASP A 149 -16.84 -1.15 20.45
C ASP A 149 -16.59 -1.75 19.07
N VAL A 150 -17.61 -1.76 18.19
CA VAL A 150 -17.51 -2.24 16.81
C VAL A 150 -16.50 -1.41 16.01
N TRP A 151 -16.52 -0.08 16.16
CA TRP A 151 -15.56 0.81 15.49
C TRP A 151 -14.14 0.64 16.02
N ILE A 152 -13.98 0.51 17.34
CA ILE A 152 -12.68 0.28 17.98
C ILE A 152 -12.09 -1.06 17.54
N GLU A 153 -12.86 -2.14 17.55
CA GLU A 153 -12.41 -3.45 17.09
C GLU A 153 -12.03 -3.44 15.61
N LYS A 154 -12.87 -2.85 14.76
CA LYS A 154 -12.58 -2.73 13.33
C LYS A 154 -11.31 -1.91 13.09
N ALA A 155 -11.17 -0.76 13.73
CA ALA A 155 -9.98 0.09 13.60
C ALA A 155 -8.70 -0.59 14.10
N ARG A 156 -8.78 -1.32 15.21
CA ARG A 156 -7.65 -2.10 15.75
C ARG A 156 -7.26 -3.22 14.78
N SER A 157 -8.24 -3.93 14.22
CA SER A 157 -8.00 -4.96 13.20
C SER A 157 -7.30 -4.38 11.97
N ILE A 158 -7.80 -3.26 11.44
CA ILE A 158 -7.18 -2.57 10.29
C ILE A 158 -5.74 -2.17 10.61
N HIS A 159 -5.50 -1.49 11.73
CA HIS A 159 -4.15 -1.04 12.10
C HIS A 159 -3.17 -2.21 12.26
N ASN A 160 -3.60 -3.30 12.90
CA ASN A 160 -2.77 -4.50 13.08
C ASN A 160 -2.44 -5.16 11.72
N ASN A 161 -3.43 -5.29 10.84
CA ASN A 161 -3.23 -5.89 9.52
C ASN A 161 -2.32 -5.01 8.63
N VAL A 162 -2.44 -3.68 8.71
CA VAL A 162 -1.55 -2.72 8.03
C VAL A 162 -0.13 -2.80 8.56
N SER A 163 0.04 -2.90 9.88
CA SER A 163 1.35 -3.06 10.51
C SER A 163 2.02 -4.36 10.09
N PHE A 164 1.28 -5.48 10.12
CA PHE A 164 1.76 -6.79 9.64
C PHE A 164 2.14 -6.76 8.16
N THR A 165 1.32 -6.11 7.33
CA THR A 165 1.60 -5.97 5.89
C THR A 165 2.83 -5.11 5.64
N SER A 166 3.03 -4.05 6.42
CA SER A 166 4.25 -3.24 6.35
C SER A 166 5.50 -4.03 6.73
N GLU A 167 5.43 -4.91 7.74
CA GLU A 167 6.53 -5.79 8.12
C GLU A 167 6.86 -6.77 7.00
N LYS A 168 5.84 -7.42 6.42
CA LYS A 168 6.01 -8.33 5.28
C LYS A 168 6.58 -7.61 4.05
N ALA A 169 6.14 -6.40 3.77
CA ALA A 169 6.70 -5.58 2.69
C ALA A 169 8.17 -5.22 2.94
N ASN A 170 8.57 -4.97 4.20
CA ASN A 170 9.98 -4.76 4.56
C ASN A 170 10.83 -6.01 4.33
N GLU A 171 10.29 -7.20 4.57
CA GLU A 171 10.98 -8.45 4.22
C GLU A 171 11.12 -8.62 2.70
N LEU A 172 10.03 -8.33 1.96
CA LEU A 172 10.05 -8.33 0.49
C LEU A 172 11.03 -7.28 -0.06
N ASN A 173 11.21 -6.15 0.62
CA ASN A 173 12.19 -5.15 0.23
C ASN A 173 13.61 -5.68 0.30
N LYS A 174 13.98 -6.30 1.43
CA LYS A 174 15.30 -6.94 1.60
C LYS A 174 15.52 -8.01 0.54
N LYS A 175 14.50 -8.80 0.24
CA LYS A 175 14.54 -9.79 -0.84
C LYS A 175 14.70 -9.14 -2.21
N GLY A 176 14.00 -8.04 -2.47
CA GLY A 176 14.09 -7.25 -3.69
C GLY A 176 15.49 -6.68 -3.92
N GLU A 177 16.13 -6.15 -2.88
CA GLU A 177 17.52 -5.69 -2.92
C GLU A 177 18.49 -6.83 -3.28
N GLN A 178 18.33 -8.00 -2.65
CA GLN A 178 19.13 -9.19 -2.99
C GLN A 178 18.93 -9.62 -4.45
N ILE A 179 17.69 -9.61 -4.95
CA ILE A 179 17.38 -9.98 -6.34
C ILE A 179 17.98 -8.96 -7.31
N ILE A 180 17.95 -7.66 -7.00
CA ILE A 180 18.59 -6.64 -7.84
C ILE A 180 20.09 -6.95 -8.00
N GLU A 181 20.79 -7.28 -6.91
CA GLU A 181 22.20 -7.64 -6.98
C GLU A 181 22.44 -8.95 -7.73
N MET A 182 21.56 -9.95 -7.59
CA MET A 182 21.62 -11.18 -8.40
C MET A 182 21.43 -10.90 -9.90
N VAL A 183 20.48 -10.04 -10.28
CA VAL A 183 20.25 -9.68 -11.69
C VAL A 183 21.44 -8.87 -12.23
N LYS A 184 21.97 -7.90 -11.49
CA LYS A 184 23.16 -7.13 -11.90
C LYS A 184 24.39 -8.01 -12.05
N GLY A 185 24.59 -8.96 -11.14
CA GLY A 185 25.66 -9.96 -11.21
C GLY A 185 25.55 -10.80 -12.48
N ALA A 186 24.36 -11.38 -12.72
CA ALA A 186 24.09 -12.17 -13.92
C ALA A 186 24.19 -11.35 -15.22
N GLN A 187 23.80 -10.06 -15.20
CA GLN A 187 23.94 -9.14 -16.33
C GLN A 187 25.42 -8.85 -16.64
N SER A 188 26.24 -8.64 -15.61
CA SER A 188 27.68 -8.44 -15.74
C SER A 188 28.36 -9.70 -16.28
N GLU A 189 27.93 -10.87 -15.81
CA GLU A 189 28.40 -12.16 -16.31
C GLU A 189 27.99 -12.40 -17.76
N LEU A 190 26.74 -12.08 -18.13
CA LEU A 190 26.26 -12.14 -19.51
C LEU A 190 27.10 -11.27 -20.43
N LYS A 191 27.39 -10.03 -20.03
CA LYS A 191 28.24 -9.11 -20.79
C LYS A 191 29.64 -9.71 -21.01
N ARG A 192 30.26 -10.23 -19.95
CA ARG A 192 31.57 -10.88 -20.01
C ARG A 192 31.58 -12.10 -20.94
N HIS A 193 30.57 -12.97 -20.84
CA HIS A 193 30.44 -14.14 -21.70
C HIS A 193 30.17 -13.74 -23.16
N ASN A 194 29.39 -12.69 -23.39
CA ASN A 194 29.11 -12.18 -24.73
C ASN A 194 30.38 -11.62 -25.38
N ASP A 195 31.18 -10.85 -24.64
CA ASP A 195 32.47 -10.34 -25.11
C ASP A 195 33.47 -11.49 -25.37
N THR A 196 33.50 -12.50 -24.50
CA THR A 196 34.35 -13.68 -24.68
C THR A 196 33.94 -14.52 -25.89
N ALA A 197 32.64 -14.73 -26.09
CA ALA A 197 32.12 -15.46 -27.25
C ALA A 197 32.36 -14.69 -28.55
N ARG A 198 32.23 -13.35 -28.52
CA ARG A 198 32.55 -12.48 -29.67
C ARG A 198 34.03 -12.55 -30.05
N ASP A 199 34.93 -12.47 -29.08
CA ASP A 199 36.38 -12.60 -29.32
C ASP A 199 36.74 -14.00 -29.86
N ALA A 200 36.15 -15.05 -29.28
CA ALA A 200 36.33 -16.41 -29.79
C ALA A 200 35.83 -16.54 -31.24
N LEU A 201 34.63 -16.03 -31.55
CA LEU A 201 34.07 -16.02 -32.89
C LEU A 201 34.95 -15.24 -33.88
N GLN A 202 35.46 -14.08 -33.48
CA GLN A 202 36.36 -13.30 -34.34
C GLN A 202 37.62 -14.11 -34.67
N LYS A 203 38.27 -14.69 -33.67
CA LYS A 203 39.46 -15.55 -33.86
C LYS A 203 39.16 -16.78 -34.71
N GLY A 204 38.02 -17.43 -34.49
CA GLY A 204 37.58 -18.56 -35.30
C GLY A 204 37.34 -18.17 -36.76
N SER A 205 36.75 -17.00 -37.00
CA SER A 205 36.51 -16.46 -38.34
C SER A 205 37.83 -16.10 -39.04
N GLU A 206 38.75 -15.46 -38.32
CA GLU A 206 40.10 -15.13 -38.83
C GLU A 206 40.86 -16.41 -39.22
N HIS A 207 40.79 -17.44 -38.37
CA HIS A 207 41.42 -18.74 -38.62
C HIS A 207 40.83 -19.45 -39.85
N ILE A 208 39.51 -19.46 -40.01
CA ILE A 208 38.87 -20.04 -41.21
C ILE A 208 39.22 -19.23 -42.46
N HIS A 209 39.25 -17.90 -42.35
CA HIS A 209 39.66 -17.06 -43.46
C HIS A 209 41.11 -17.35 -43.89
N GLU A 210 42.02 -17.57 -42.94
CA GLU A 210 43.39 -18.01 -43.21
C GLU A 210 43.43 -19.38 -43.88
N LEU A 211 42.63 -20.35 -43.42
CA LEU A 211 42.51 -21.68 -44.05
C LEU A 211 42.02 -21.59 -45.50
N VAL A 212 40.98 -20.80 -45.75
CA VAL A 212 40.44 -20.55 -47.11
C VAL A 212 41.51 -19.90 -47.99
N ASN A 213 42.25 -18.92 -47.47
CA ASN A 213 43.32 -18.25 -48.20
C ASN A 213 44.47 -19.21 -48.52
N ASN A 214 44.89 -20.07 -47.58
CA ASN A 214 45.93 -21.07 -47.78
C ASN A 214 45.53 -22.11 -48.82
N PHE A 215 44.29 -22.62 -48.75
CA PHE A 215 43.73 -23.53 -49.76
C PHE A 215 43.69 -22.88 -51.14
N THR A 216 43.18 -21.65 -51.22
CA THR A 216 43.10 -20.86 -52.45
C THR A 216 44.48 -20.57 -53.05
N ALA A 217 45.47 -20.27 -52.21
CA ALA A 217 46.85 -20.02 -52.63
C ALA A 217 47.53 -21.29 -53.15
N ALA A 218 47.27 -22.45 -52.54
CA ALA A 218 47.77 -23.74 -53.04
C ALA A 218 47.21 -24.07 -54.43
N LEU A 219 45.94 -23.74 -54.70
CA LEU A 219 45.29 -24.00 -55.99
C LEU A 219 45.63 -22.97 -57.08
N ASN A 220 45.91 -21.71 -56.73
CA ASN A 220 46.17 -20.59 -57.66
C ASN A 220 47.36 -20.79 -58.61
N LEU A 221 48.21 -21.80 -58.41
CA LEU A 221 49.37 -22.10 -59.27
C LEU A 221 49.01 -22.80 -60.59
N THR A 222 47.77 -23.27 -60.70
CA THR A 222 47.36 -24.17 -61.78
C THR A 222 46.66 -23.48 -62.94
N ALA A 223 46.18 -22.24 -62.79
CA ALA A 223 45.32 -21.60 -63.77
C ALA A 223 45.98 -20.41 -64.50
N ASN A 224 46.14 -20.54 -65.82
CA ASN A 224 46.15 -19.42 -66.77
C ASN A 224 44.72 -19.06 -67.24
N HIS A 225 43.67 -19.49 -66.54
CA HIS A 225 42.28 -19.20 -66.91
C HIS A 225 41.34 -18.91 -65.72
N ASP A 226 40.50 -17.91 -65.97
CA ASP A 226 39.22 -17.50 -65.36
C ASP A 226 39.08 -17.27 -63.85
N LYS A 227 38.95 -15.97 -63.53
CA LYS A 227 38.59 -15.39 -62.21
C LYS A 227 37.23 -15.86 -61.66
N THR A 228 36.39 -16.51 -62.47
CA THR A 228 35.06 -16.99 -62.05
C THR A 228 35.12 -18.26 -61.20
N PHE A 229 36.22 -19.01 -61.27
CA PHE A 229 36.38 -20.30 -60.57
C PHE A 229 36.60 -20.15 -59.05
N PHE A 230 37.27 -19.08 -58.63
CA PHE A 230 37.51 -18.76 -57.22
C PHE A 230 36.26 -18.31 -56.47
N LYS A 231 35.16 -18.05 -57.18
CA LYS A 231 33.86 -17.74 -56.60
C LYS A 231 33.16 -18.98 -56.04
N ASP A 232 33.43 -20.18 -56.57
CA ASP A 232 32.76 -21.42 -56.19
C ASP A 232 33.41 -22.12 -54.98
N VAL A 233 34.72 -21.91 -54.75
CA VAL A 233 35.42 -22.35 -53.53
C VAL A 233 34.82 -21.65 -52.29
N ASN A 234 34.45 -20.37 -52.41
CA ASN A 234 33.76 -19.64 -51.35
C ASN A 234 32.30 -20.09 -51.13
N ASN A 235 31.71 -20.85 -52.05
CA ASN A 235 30.32 -21.32 -51.96
C ASN A 235 30.20 -22.79 -51.54
N CYS A 236 31.32 -23.49 -51.29
CA CYS A 236 31.30 -24.90 -50.93
C CYS A 236 30.45 -25.77 -51.86
N LEU A 237 30.45 -25.42 -53.15
CA LEU A 237 29.73 -26.16 -54.17
C LEU A 237 30.56 -27.38 -54.58
N PRO A 238 29.95 -28.58 -54.66
CA PRO A 238 30.65 -29.78 -55.15
C PRO A 238 31.01 -29.56 -56.63
N GLY A 239 32.29 -29.44 -56.93
CA GLY A 239 32.79 -29.08 -58.26
C GLY A 239 34.10 -29.78 -58.61
N VAL A 240 33.99 -30.88 -59.35
CA VAL A 240 35.00 -31.89 -59.77
C VAL A 240 36.19 -31.35 -60.62
N HIS A 241 36.42 -30.04 -60.72
CA HIS A 241 36.96 -29.49 -61.98
C HIS A 241 38.42 -28.99 -62.00
N VAL A 242 39.22 -29.06 -60.92
CA VAL A 242 40.58 -28.45 -60.93
C VAL A 242 41.71 -29.45 -61.17
N ALA A 243 41.64 -30.66 -60.62
CA ALA A 243 42.82 -31.53 -60.54
C ALA A 243 43.04 -32.45 -61.76
N SER A 244 42.04 -32.61 -62.64
CA SER A 244 42.11 -33.53 -63.79
C SER A 244 42.97 -33.02 -64.97
N ASN A 245 43.25 -31.71 -65.06
CA ASN A 245 44.05 -31.10 -66.14
C ASN A 245 45.43 -30.60 -65.70
N MET A 246 45.90 -30.96 -64.49
CA MET A 246 47.22 -30.55 -63.99
C MET A 246 48.34 -31.37 -64.64
N THR A 247 49.47 -30.73 -64.96
CA THR A 247 50.71 -31.44 -65.29
C THR A 247 51.30 -32.08 -64.02
N PRO A 248 52.02 -33.21 -64.12
CA PRO A 248 52.49 -33.95 -62.93
C PRO A 248 53.41 -33.14 -62.00
N ASP A 249 54.20 -32.20 -62.52
CA ASP A 249 55.00 -31.23 -61.75
C ASP A 249 54.12 -30.30 -60.90
N LYS A 250 53.06 -29.76 -61.48
CA LYS A 250 52.09 -28.91 -60.76
C LYS A 250 51.27 -29.71 -59.75
N ALA A 251 50.88 -30.93 -60.08
CA ALA A 251 50.17 -31.82 -59.18
C ALA A 251 51.01 -32.14 -57.93
N ALA A 252 52.31 -32.39 -58.10
CA ALA A 252 53.25 -32.58 -56.99
C ALA A 252 53.40 -31.30 -56.13
N GLU A 253 53.51 -30.12 -56.75
CA GLU A 253 53.61 -28.84 -56.02
C GLU A 253 52.35 -28.53 -55.20
N VAL A 254 51.16 -28.82 -55.74
CA VAL A 254 49.88 -28.65 -55.03
C VAL A 254 49.80 -29.57 -53.81
N ILE A 255 50.17 -30.86 -53.97
CA ILE A 255 50.21 -31.81 -52.85
C ILE A 255 51.18 -31.33 -51.77
N GLU A 256 52.38 -30.89 -52.15
CA GLU A 256 53.40 -30.41 -51.21
C GLU A 256 52.95 -29.17 -50.44
N ARG A 257 52.31 -28.20 -51.11
CA ARG A 257 51.80 -26.99 -50.47
C ARG A 257 50.61 -27.28 -49.55
N LEU A 258 49.66 -28.13 -49.96
CA LEU A 258 48.55 -28.53 -49.10
C LEU A 258 49.03 -29.31 -47.87
N ALA A 259 50.08 -30.12 -48.01
CA ALA A 259 50.75 -30.77 -46.89
C ALA A 259 51.46 -29.76 -45.96
N HIS A 260 52.16 -28.76 -46.51
CA HIS A 260 52.81 -27.70 -45.74
C HIS A 260 51.81 -26.82 -44.97
N SER A 261 50.67 -26.50 -45.59
CA SER A 261 49.56 -25.78 -44.97
C SER A 261 48.79 -26.63 -43.94
N ARG A 262 49.22 -27.88 -43.72
CA ARG A 262 48.60 -28.86 -42.80
C ARG A 262 47.14 -29.21 -43.13
N LEU A 263 46.59 -28.72 -44.24
CA LEU A 263 45.20 -28.94 -44.65
C LEU A 263 44.90 -30.42 -44.96
N ALA A 264 45.90 -31.16 -45.45
CA ALA A 264 45.76 -32.56 -45.81
C ALA A 264 45.74 -33.52 -44.60
N ASN A 265 46.13 -33.09 -43.39
CA ASN A 265 46.33 -33.98 -42.23
C ASN A 265 45.89 -33.42 -40.86
N ALA A 266 45.45 -32.16 -40.74
CA ALA A 266 45.27 -31.51 -39.44
C ALA A 266 43.82 -31.44 -38.93
N THR A 267 43.17 -32.60 -38.82
CA THR A 267 41.80 -32.68 -38.28
C THR A 267 41.69 -32.26 -36.82
N GLU A 268 42.71 -32.45 -35.98
CA GLU A 268 42.60 -32.23 -34.53
C GLU A 268 43.02 -30.82 -34.10
N GLU A 269 44.24 -30.36 -34.43
CA GLU A 269 44.75 -29.02 -34.07
C GLU A 269 43.91 -27.87 -34.64
N LEU A 270 43.44 -28.00 -35.89
CA LEU A 270 42.64 -26.96 -36.56
C LEU A 270 41.19 -26.92 -36.03
N SER A 271 40.71 -27.96 -35.35
CA SER A 271 39.34 -28.02 -34.81
C SER A 271 39.17 -27.33 -33.44
N VAL A 272 40.27 -27.12 -32.71
CA VAL A 272 40.28 -26.55 -31.35
C VAL A 272 39.66 -25.14 -31.28
N PRO A 273 39.96 -24.20 -32.21
CA PRO A 273 39.36 -22.86 -32.18
C PRO A 273 37.83 -22.89 -32.30
N LEU A 274 37.29 -23.77 -33.14
CA LEU A 274 35.84 -23.95 -33.34
C LEU A 274 35.16 -24.60 -32.13
N GLN A 275 35.78 -25.62 -31.54
CA GLN A 275 35.29 -26.22 -30.28
C GLN A 275 35.26 -25.18 -29.14
N ASN A 276 36.28 -24.32 -29.07
CA ASN A 276 36.28 -23.22 -28.11
C ASN A 276 35.14 -22.24 -28.39
N CYS A 277 34.88 -21.87 -29.65
CA CYS A 277 33.72 -21.03 -30.02
C CYS A 277 32.39 -21.67 -29.58
N GLU A 278 32.18 -22.95 -29.88
CA GLU A 278 30.97 -23.69 -29.48
C GLU A 278 30.77 -23.70 -27.97
N MET A 279 31.82 -23.97 -27.20
CA MET A 279 31.75 -23.95 -25.73
C MET A 279 31.37 -22.56 -25.21
N LYS A 280 32.00 -21.50 -25.73
CA LYS A 280 31.71 -20.13 -25.29
C LYS A 280 30.30 -19.68 -25.69
N VAL A 281 29.86 -19.97 -26.91
CA VAL A 281 28.49 -19.65 -27.36
C VAL A 281 27.44 -20.47 -26.61
N SER A 282 27.70 -21.76 -26.36
CA SER A 282 26.78 -22.61 -25.58
C SER A 282 26.64 -22.13 -24.13
N SER A 283 27.72 -21.60 -23.53
CA SER A 283 27.67 -21.03 -22.19
C SER A 283 26.72 -19.83 -22.06
N LEU A 284 26.50 -19.05 -23.14
CA LEU A 284 25.57 -17.92 -23.15
C LEU A 284 24.12 -18.36 -22.88
N LYS A 285 23.72 -19.53 -23.40
CA LYS A 285 22.37 -20.06 -23.19
C LYS A 285 22.02 -20.20 -21.71
N ASN A 286 22.96 -20.73 -20.93
CA ASN A 286 22.76 -20.95 -19.49
C ASN A 286 22.66 -19.63 -18.73
N ILE A 287 23.51 -18.66 -19.06
CA ILE A 287 23.47 -17.33 -18.42
C ILE A 287 22.21 -16.56 -18.81
N ILE A 288 21.75 -16.63 -20.06
CA ILE A 288 20.49 -16.04 -20.50
C ILE A 288 19.32 -16.60 -19.69
N ALA A 289 19.23 -17.92 -19.56
CA ALA A 289 18.20 -18.57 -18.75
C ALA A 289 18.27 -18.15 -17.26
N GLN A 290 19.47 -17.96 -16.72
CA GLN A 290 19.68 -17.48 -15.35
C GLN A 290 19.19 -16.02 -15.19
N VAL A 291 19.50 -15.13 -16.13
CA VAL A 291 19.01 -13.74 -16.10
C VAL A 291 17.49 -13.71 -16.20
N ASP A 292 16.89 -14.48 -17.11
CA ASP A 292 15.43 -14.57 -17.29
C ASP A 292 14.74 -15.10 -16.02
N SER A 293 15.30 -16.13 -15.39
CA SER A 293 14.81 -16.67 -14.12
C SER A 293 14.85 -15.61 -13.02
N ASN A 294 15.99 -14.94 -12.83
CA ASN A 294 16.14 -13.88 -11.83
C ASN A 294 15.19 -12.70 -12.10
N CYS A 295 15.01 -12.34 -13.36
CA CYS A 295 14.03 -11.34 -13.80
C CYS A 295 12.59 -11.73 -13.46
N SER A 296 12.20 -12.99 -13.66
CA SER A 296 10.88 -13.49 -13.28
C SER A 296 10.64 -13.37 -11.77
N VAL A 297 11.65 -13.72 -10.96
CA VAL A 297 11.60 -13.58 -9.50
C VAL A 297 11.50 -12.10 -9.10
N ALA A 298 12.27 -11.23 -9.74
CA ALA A 298 12.23 -9.78 -9.53
C ALA A 298 10.82 -9.21 -9.77
N GLN A 299 10.19 -9.60 -10.87
CA GLN A 299 8.85 -9.14 -11.24
C GLN A 299 7.78 -9.62 -10.24
N LYS A 300 7.87 -10.86 -9.75
CA LYS A 300 6.96 -11.37 -8.71
C LYS A 300 7.06 -10.54 -7.42
N VAL A 301 8.27 -10.27 -6.96
CA VAL A 301 8.49 -9.43 -5.77
C VAL A 301 7.97 -8.01 -5.98
N ALA A 302 8.22 -7.41 -7.15
CA ALA A 302 7.69 -6.08 -7.46
C ALA A 302 6.16 -6.02 -7.39
N VAL A 303 5.46 -7.03 -7.93
CA VAL A 303 3.99 -7.12 -7.88
C VAL A 303 3.47 -7.32 -6.46
N GLU A 304 4.14 -8.14 -5.64
CA GLU A 304 3.75 -8.35 -4.24
C GLU A 304 3.92 -7.08 -3.40
N ILE A 305 5.01 -6.33 -3.59
CA ILE A 305 5.22 -5.03 -2.92
C ILE A 305 4.13 -4.04 -3.34
N ASP A 306 3.82 -3.94 -4.63
CA ASP A 306 2.82 -2.99 -5.12
C ASP A 306 1.43 -3.27 -4.53
N ARG A 307 1.01 -4.55 -4.51
CA ARG A 307 -0.25 -4.97 -3.88
C ARG A 307 -0.28 -4.66 -2.39
N ALA A 308 0.82 -4.88 -1.68
CA ALA A 308 0.90 -4.58 -0.24
C ALA A 308 0.76 -3.08 0.02
N VAL A 309 1.35 -2.24 -0.83
CA VAL A 309 1.22 -0.77 -0.73
C VAL A 309 -0.21 -0.33 -1.03
N ASP A 310 -0.78 -0.75 -2.17
CA ASP A 310 -2.13 -0.32 -2.57
C ASP A 310 -3.18 -0.74 -1.53
N TRP A 311 -3.10 -1.98 -1.04
CA TRP A 311 -4.00 -2.45 0.02
C TRP A 311 -3.82 -1.67 1.33
N ALA A 312 -2.59 -1.35 1.73
CA ALA A 312 -2.35 -0.59 2.96
C ALA A 312 -2.84 0.87 2.85
N ASP A 313 -2.70 1.48 1.67
CA ASP A 313 -3.22 2.82 1.40
C ASP A 313 -4.76 2.83 1.47
N GLU A 314 -5.44 1.88 0.83
CA GLU A 314 -6.91 1.73 0.90
C GLU A 314 -7.39 1.56 2.35
N GLN A 315 -6.72 0.70 3.12
CA GLN A 315 -7.05 0.47 4.53
C GLN A 315 -6.77 1.70 5.41
N SER A 316 -5.75 2.48 5.06
CA SER A 316 -5.44 3.75 5.73
C SER A 316 -6.52 4.79 5.50
N GLU A 317 -7.05 4.89 4.28
CA GLU A 317 -8.18 5.75 3.99
C GLU A 317 -9.44 5.29 4.74
N GLU A 318 -9.70 3.98 4.79
CA GLU A 318 -10.84 3.42 5.51
C GLU A 318 -10.81 3.76 7.01
N ILE A 319 -9.69 3.53 7.71
CA ILE A 319 -9.59 3.84 9.14
C ILE A 319 -9.65 5.35 9.41
N GLN A 320 -9.12 6.19 8.51
CA GLN A 320 -9.24 7.65 8.61
C GLN A 320 -10.70 8.09 8.46
N GLN A 321 -11.48 7.46 7.57
CA GLN A 321 -12.91 7.72 7.43
C GLN A 321 -13.70 7.30 8.69
N ILE A 322 -13.37 6.14 9.27
CA ILE A 322 -13.97 5.70 10.54
C ILE A 322 -13.66 6.71 11.65
N ALA A 323 -12.41 7.19 11.74
CA ALA A 323 -12.02 8.20 12.72
C ALA A 323 -12.77 9.53 12.54
N VAL A 324 -12.99 9.95 11.30
CA VAL A 324 -13.83 11.11 10.97
C VAL A 324 -15.27 10.90 11.45
N GLN A 325 -15.87 9.74 11.14
CA GLN A 325 -17.24 9.41 11.55
C GLN A 325 -17.40 9.37 13.07
N ALA A 326 -16.38 8.86 13.78
CA ALA A 326 -16.34 8.84 15.23
C ALA A 326 -16.39 10.25 15.83
N VAL A 327 -15.57 11.16 15.32
CA VAL A 327 -15.54 12.57 15.77
C VAL A 327 -16.87 13.28 15.48
N VAL A 328 -17.45 13.08 14.29
CA VAL A 328 -18.75 13.69 13.93
C VAL A 328 -19.87 13.17 14.82
N SER A 329 -19.88 11.87 15.10
CA SER A 329 -20.89 11.25 15.96
C SER A 329 -20.78 11.74 17.40
N GLU A 330 -19.55 11.91 17.90
CA GLU A 330 -19.31 12.46 19.24
C GLU A 330 -19.68 13.94 19.34
N LEU A 331 -19.36 14.77 18.33
CA LEU A 331 -19.81 16.16 18.26
C LEU A 331 -21.34 16.27 18.29
N LYS A 332 -22.02 15.39 17.55
CA LYS A 332 -23.48 15.32 17.54
C LYS A 332 -24.02 14.92 18.91
N SER A 333 -23.48 13.87 19.51
CA SER A 333 -23.85 13.39 20.86
C SER A 333 -23.70 14.49 21.91
N ARG A 334 -22.54 15.17 21.94
CA ARG A 334 -22.27 16.30 22.85
C ARG A 334 -23.25 17.45 22.64
N ARG A 335 -23.54 17.79 21.39
CA ARG A 335 -24.53 18.82 21.06
C ARG A 335 -25.92 18.45 21.59
N ASP A 336 -26.40 17.26 21.28
CA ASP A 336 -27.72 16.78 21.69
C ASP A 336 -27.83 16.77 23.23
N ALA A 337 -26.78 16.31 23.93
CA ALA A 337 -26.71 16.33 25.39
C ALA A 337 -26.75 17.75 25.98
N LEU A 338 -25.95 18.69 25.45
CA LEU A 338 -25.96 20.09 25.91
C LEU A 338 -27.31 20.78 25.67
N CYS A 339 -28.00 20.42 24.60
CA CYS A 339 -29.30 21.00 24.27
C CYS A 339 -30.44 20.41 25.11
N ALA A 340 -30.41 19.11 25.40
CA ALA A 340 -31.29 18.51 26.39
C ALA A 340 -31.09 19.16 27.77
N LEU A 341 -29.83 19.36 28.16
CA LEU A 341 -29.46 20.02 29.42
C LEU A 341 -29.94 21.48 29.50
N HIS A 342 -29.85 22.23 28.39
CA HIS A 342 -30.39 23.58 28.30
C HIS A 342 -31.91 23.62 28.53
N SER A 343 -32.64 22.70 27.89
CA SER A 343 -34.09 22.53 28.07
C SER A 343 -34.46 22.15 29.50
N ASP A 344 -33.70 21.25 30.12
CA ASP A 344 -33.87 20.85 31.52
C ASP A 344 -33.66 22.04 32.47
N LEU A 345 -32.59 22.82 32.30
CA LEU A 345 -32.33 24.02 33.10
C LEU A 345 -33.44 25.05 32.96
N HIS A 346 -33.96 25.26 31.75
CA HIS A 346 -35.09 26.18 31.52
C HIS A 346 -36.36 25.69 32.24
N THR A 347 -36.63 24.38 32.20
CA THR A 347 -37.76 23.76 32.90
C THR A 347 -37.63 23.92 34.42
N LEU A 348 -36.43 23.71 34.96
CA LEU A 348 -36.15 23.89 36.39
C LEU A 348 -36.32 25.34 36.82
N LYS A 349 -35.89 26.30 35.98
CA LYS A 349 -36.11 27.75 36.22
C LYS A 349 -37.58 28.08 36.38
N PHE A 350 -38.42 27.57 35.47
CA PHE A 350 -39.85 27.81 35.51
C PHE A 350 -40.50 27.21 36.76
N LYS A 351 -40.10 25.98 37.14
CA LYS A 351 -40.56 25.34 38.38
C LYS A 351 -40.16 26.17 39.61
N LEU A 352 -38.94 26.68 39.66
CA LEU A 352 -38.45 27.48 40.77
C LEU A 352 -39.23 28.80 40.91
N GLU A 353 -39.47 29.52 39.80
CA GLU A 353 -40.25 30.76 39.83
C GLU A 353 -41.72 30.51 40.20
N SER A 354 -42.29 29.37 39.78
CA SER A 354 -43.62 28.95 40.21
C SER A 354 -43.70 28.66 41.71
N LEU A 355 -42.66 28.04 42.29
CA LEU A 355 -42.60 27.76 43.73
C LEU A 355 -42.47 29.05 44.54
N LYS A 356 -41.62 29.97 44.10
CA LYS A 356 -41.50 31.31 44.67
C LYS A 356 -42.83 32.06 44.70
N GLY A 357 -43.56 32.06 43.59
CA GLY A 357 -44.88 32.70 43.52
C GLY A 357 -45.91 32.08 44.48
N ARG A 358 -45.86 30.76 44.68
CA ARG A 358 -46.70 30.06 45.66
C ARG A 358 -46.32 30.41 47.10
N ASP A 359 -45.03 30.44 47.41
CA ASP A 359 -44.50 30.81 48.72
C ASP A 359 -44.82 32.28 49.08
N ASP A 360 -44.63 33.22 48.15
CA ASP A 360 -45.01 34.63 48.34
C ASP A 360 -46.52 34.79 48.60
N LYS A 361 -47.35 34.01 47.89
CA LYS A 361 -48.80 34.00 48.11
C LYS A 361 -49.12 33.43 49.50
N ALA A 362 -48.46 32.36 49.91
CA ALA A 362 -48.62 31.74 51.22
C ALA A 362 -48.37 32.75 52.34
N VAL A 363 -47.28 33.53 52.27
CA VAL A 363 -46.95 34.58 53.25
C VAL A 363 -48.02 35.67 53.33
N ARG A 364 -48.53 36.14 52.18
CA ARG A 364 -49.61 37.14 52.15
C ARG A 364 -50.86 36.61 52.84
N THR A 365 -51.26 35.37 52.55
CA THR A 365 -52.42 34.74 53.18
C THR A 365 -52.23 34.58 54.69
N ILE A 366 -51.04 34.19 55.16
CA ILE A 366 -50.76 34.13 56.61
C ILE A 366 -50.94 35.50 57.28
N SER A 367 -50.41 36.55 56.64
CA SER A 367 -50.50 37.93 57.15
C SER A 367 -51.95 38.41 57.25
N GLU A 368 -52.77 38.08 56.25
CA GLU A 368 -54.21 38.37 56.25
C GLU A 368 -54.97 37.59 57.33
N LEU A 369 -54.68 36.28 57.48
CA LEU A 369 -55.33 35.42 58.48
C LEU A 369 -55.07 35.90 59.90
N ARG A 370 -53.82 36.29 60.21
CA ARG A 370 -53.49 36.87 61.53
C ARG A 370 -54.34 38.11 61.81
N ARG A 371 -54.42 39.03 60.86
CA ARG A 371 -55.22 40.25 61.00
C ARG A 371 -56.71 39.95 61.26
N VAL A 372 -57.29 38.97 60.56
CA VAL A 372 -58.70 38.58 60.76
C VAL A 372 -58.92 37.96 62.15
N VAL A 373 -58.00 37.09 62.56
CA VAL A 373 -58.11 36.38 63.83
C VAL A 373 -57.85 37.28 65.03
N ASP A 374 -56.89 38.20 64.97
CA ASP A 374 -56.62 39.16 66.04
C ASP A 374 -57.84 40.06 66.29
N ASN A 375 -58.51 40.50 65.22
CA ASN A 375 -59.76 41.26 65.34
C ASN A 375 -60.90 40.41 65.93
N SER A 376 -61.08 39.17 65.45
CA SER A 376 -62.11 38.25 65.97
C SER A 376 -61.89 37.91 67.45
N ALA A 377 -60.64 37.70 67.86
CA ALA A 377 -60.29 37.45 69.26
C ALA A 377 -60.55 38.68 70.14
N LEU A 378 -60.23 39.88 69.65
CA LEU A 378 -60.53 41.13 70.34
C LEU A 378 -62.05 41.31 70.52
N ASP A 379 -62.84 41.02 69.50
CA ASP A 379 -64.30 41.14 69.57
C ASP A 379 -64.92 40.07 70.48
N ALA A 380 -64.43 38.83 70.44
CA ALA A 380 -64.81 37.79 71.40
C ALA A 380 -64.47 38.18 72.84
N SER A 381 -63.32 38.82 73.07
CA SER A 381 -62.91 39.32 74.39
C SER A 381 -63.82 40.45 74.88
N LYS A 382 -64.19 41.39 74.00
CA LYS A 382 -65.17 42.45 74.32
C LYS A 382 -66.55 41.87 74.65
N ALA A 383 -67.01 40.88 73.87
CA ALA A 383 -68.27 40.18 74.11
C ALA A 383 -68.25 39.49 75.48
N LYS A 384 -67.17 38.76 75.80
CA LYS A 384 -66.95 38.15 77.11
C LYS A 384 -67.08 39.16 78.26
N MET A 385 -66.37 40.28 78.19
CA MET A 385 -66.45 41.33 79.22
C MET A 385 -67.87 41.91 79.37
N THR A 386 -68.59 42.04 78.27
CA THR A 386 -69.98 42.53 78.27
C THR A 386 -70.91 41.53 78.95
N CYS A 387 -70.79 40.25 78.61
CA CYS A 387 -71.53 39.16 79.23
C CYS A 387 -71.24 39.03 80.73
N GLU A 388 -69.98 39.14 81.15
CA GLU A 388 -69.60 39.16 82.57
C GLU A 388 -70.26 40.33 83.32
N ARG A 389 -70.31 41.51 82.71
CA ARG A 389 -70.99 42.68 83.30
C ARG A 389 -72.50 42.49 83.42
N ILE A 390 -73.14 41.94 82.38
CA ILE A 390 -74.58 41.64 82.40
C ILE A 390 -74.88 40.56 83.44
N ALA A 391 -74.10 39.49 83.51
CA ALA A 391 -74.26 38.45 84.51
C ALA A 391 -74.08 38.96 85.94
N ALA A 392 -73.13 39.86 86.19
CA ALA A 392 -72.98 40.52 87.49
C ALA A 392 -74.22 41.35 87.85
N ALA A 393 -74.87 42.01 86.88
CA ALA A 393 -76.11 42.75 87.08
C ALA A 393 -77.33 41.83 87.32
N VAL A 394 -77.46 40.75 86.53
CA VAL A 394 -78.53 39.74 86.66
C VAL A 394 -78.39 38.99 87.99
N ASN A 395 -77.19 38.56 88.38
CA ASN A 395 -76.95 37.91 89.68
C ASN A 395 -77.33 38.82 90.85
N LYS A 396 -77.06 40.14 90.75
CA LYS A 396 -77.56 41.10 91.74
C LYS A 396 -79.09 41.16 91.76
N ALA A 397 -79.75 41.17 90.59
CA ALA A 397 -81.21 41.27 90.48
C ALA A 397 -81.95 40.00 90.95
N VAL A 398 -81.43 38.81 90.65
CA VAL A 398 -82.01 37.50 91.05
C VAL A 398 -82.04 37.34 92.57
N VAL A 399 -81.06 37.90 93.31
CA VAL A 399 -81.08 37.95 94.79
C VAL A 399 -82.28 38.72 95.33
N PHE A 400 -82.80 39.72 94.59
CA PHE A 400 -83.96 40.51 95.00
C PHE A 400 -85.30 39.90 94.55
N ARG A 401 -85.33 39.03 93.53
CA ARG A 401 -86.53 38.29 93.08
C ARG A 401 -86.16 36.88 92.60
N PRO A 402 -86.14 35.88 93.49
CA PRO A 402 -85.76 34.51 93.16
C PRO A 402 -86.71 33.79 92.20
N GLU A 403 -87.97 34.23 92.11
CA GLU A 403 -89.05 33.56 91.37
C GLU A 403 -89.16 33.99 89.88
N ALA A 404 -88.30 34.92 89.42
CA ALA A 404 -88.36 35.44 88.05
C ALA A 404 -87.64 34.50 87.05
N THR A 405 -88.42 33.81 86.20
CA THR A 405 -87.91 32.90 85.16
C THR A 405 -87.01 33.57 84.12
N GLU A 406 -87.17 34.88 83.91
CA GLU A 406 -86.36 35.71 83.00
C GLU A 406 -84.89 35.80 83.43
N GLY A 407 -84.61 35.68 84.74
CA GLY A 407 -83.25 35.62 85.28
C GLY A 407 -82.50 34.35 84.88
N GLN A 408 -83.19 33.21 84.80
CA GLN A 408 -82.61 31.93 84.41
C GLN A 408 -82.25 31.91 82.91
N THR A 409 -83.14 32.42 82.03
CA THR A 409 -82.87 32.55 80.59
C THR A 409 -81.69 33.49 80.30
N SER A 410 -81.53 34.53 81.12
CA SER A 410 -80.38 35.46 81.04
C SER A 410 -79.07 34.80 81.48
N LEU A 411 -79.11 33.95 82.52
CA LEU A 411 -77.95 33.18 82.98
C LEU A 411 -77.51 32.11 81.95
N ASP A 412 -78.46 31.43 81.32
CA ASP A 412 -78.16 30.47 80.23
C ASP A 412 -77.54 31.16 79.02
N SER A 413 -77.98 32.39 78.71
CA SER A 413 -77.40 33.21 77.63
C SER A 413 -75.98 33.66 77.97
N TYR A 414 -75.73 34.03 79.22
CA TYR A 414 -74.38 34.27 79.72
C TYR A 414 -73.46 33.06 79.57
N VAL A 415 -73.89 31.87 80.01
CA VAL A 415 -73.08 30.64 79.91
C VAL A 415 -72.75 30.33 78.44
N ARG A 416 -73.70 30.52 77.52
CA ARG A 416 -73.48 30.36 76.07
C ARG A 416 -72.48 31.39 75.54
N CYS A 417 -72.61 32.66 75.93
CA CYS A 417 -71.70 33.73 75.53
C CYS A 417 -70.25 33.47 75.97
N ILE A 418 -70.04 33.10 77.24
CA ILE A 418 -68.70 32.79 77.77
C ILE A 418 -68.10 31.59 77.05
N THR A 419 -68.85 30.50 76.93
CA THR A 419 -68.39 29.27 76.26
C THR A 419 -68.00 29.56 74.81
N THR A 420 -68.80 30.35 74.09
CA THR A 420 -68.54 30.70 72.69
C THR A 420 -67.33 31.63 72.55
N SER A 421 -67.18 32.62 73.45
CA SER A 421 -66.02 33.53 73.47
C SER A 421 -64.71 32.79 73.78
N GLU A 422 -64.75 31.81 74.69
CA GLU A 422 -63.61 30.98 75.04
C GLU A 422 -63.25 30.01 73.91
N SER A 423 -64.25 29.46 73.21
CA SER A 423 -64.02 28.67 72.00
C SER A 423 -63.36 29.50 70.90
N ALA A 424 -63.86 30.72 70.64
CA ALA A 424 -63.28 31.64 69.67
C ALA A 424 -61.83 32.02 70.03
N SER A 425 -61.55 32.26 71.32
CA SER A 425 -60.17 32.52 71.80
C SER A 425 -59.25 31.31 71.62
N LYS A 426 -59.77 30.10 71.86
CA LYS A 426 -59.02 28.85 71.67
C LYS A 426 -58.71 28.60 70.20
N ASP A 427 -59.66 28.86 69.30
CA ASP A 427 -59.45 28.70 67.87
C ASP A 427 -58.52 29.78 67.31
N SER A 428 -58.59 31.02 67.83
CA SER A 428 -57.60 32.08 67.57
C SER A 428 -56.18 31.62 67.91
N SER A 429 -55.96 31.04 69.08
CA SER A 429 -54.66 30.50 69.48
C SER A 429 -54.15 29.41 68.52
N LYS A 430 -55.04 28.50 68.07
CA LYS A 430 -54.68 27.48 67.08
C LYS A 430 -54.29 28.08 65.73
N VAL A 431 -54.99 29.12 65.28
CA VAL A 431 -54.62 29.84 64.05
C VAL A 431 -53.25 30.46 64.18
N SER A 432 -52.95 31.12 65.30
CA SER A 432 -51.64 31.73 65.53
C SER A 432 -50.51 30.69 65.52
N VAL A 433 -50.73 29.50 66.09
CA VAL A 433 -49.76 28.39 66.04
C VAL A 433 -49.55 27.89 64.61
N ALA A 434 -50.64 27.65 63.85
CA ALA A 434 -50.54 27.19 62.47
C ALA A 434 -49.89 28.23 61.54
N ALA A 435 -50.23 29.51 61.72
CA ALA A 435 -49.61 30.64 61.04
C ALA A 435 -48.10 30.74 61.34
N HIS A 436 -47.70 30.58 62.60
CA HIS A 436 -46.29 30.60 62.98
C HIS A 436 -45.51 29.42 62.36
N LYS A 437 -46.07 28.21 62.36
CA LYS A 437 -45.45 27.06 61.67
C LYS A 437 -45.30 27.29 60.17
N ALA A 438 -46.29 27.90 59.54
CA ALA A 438 -46.23 28.23 58.12
C ALA A 438 -45.16 29.30 57.83
N GLU A 439 -44.96 30.28 58.72
CA GLU A 439 -43.86 31.25 58.63
C GLU A 439 -42.47 30.61 58.81
N GLU A 440 -42.32 29.70 59.76
CA GLU A 440 -41.05 28.97 59.93
C GLU A 440 -40.70 28.18 58.67
N LEU A 441 -41.69 27.54 58.04
CA LEU A 441 -41.51 26.84 56.77
C LEU A 441 -41.19 27.80 55.63
N HIS A 442 -41.81 28.98 55.58
CA HIS A 442 -41.48 30.03 54.63
C HIS A 442 -40.02 30.48 54.75
N VAL A 443 -39.51 30.72 55.96
CA VAL A 443 -38.10 31.11 56.16
C VAL A 443 -37.17 30.02 55.59
N LYS A 444 -37.44 28.74 55.91
CA LYS A 444 -36.67 27.61 55.37
C LYS A 444 -36.78 27.52 53.84
N ALA A 445 -37.97 27.75 53.29
CA ALA A 445 -38.20 27.75 51.84
C ALA A 445 -37.42 28.86 51.15
N ARG A 446 -37.43 30.09 51.71
CA ARG A 446 -36.68 31.24 51.18
C ARG A 446 -35.17 31.00 51.19
N ASP A 447 -34.62 30.45 52.27
CA ASP A 447 -33.18 30.17 52.35
C ASP A 447 -32.75 29.09 51.34
N LEU A 448 -33.55 28.02 51.21
CA LEU A 448 -33.32 26.97 50.22
C LEU A 448 -33.48 27.51 48.80
N GLN A 449 -34.48 28.36 48.56
CA GLN A 449 -34.70 29.00 47.27
C GLN A 449 -33.49 29.83 46.86
N LYS A 450 -33.00 30.72 47.74
CA LYS A 450 -31.81 31.54 47.46
C LYS A 450 -30.59 30.67 47.10
N THR A 451 -30.36 29.62 47.88
CA THR A 451 -29.26 28.67 47.61
C THR A 451 -29.44 27.97 46.25
N THR A 452 -30.68 27.66 45.89
CA THR A 452 -31.01 26.99 44.61
C THR A 452 -30.86 27.92 43.43
N ASP A 453 -31.26 29.19 43.56
CA ASP A 453 -31.06 30.23 42.55
C ASP A 453 -29.57 30.42 42.24
N GLU A 454 -28.73 30.50 43.27
CA GLU A 454 -27.27 30.63 43.13
C GLU A 454 -26.65 29.41 42.41
N LYS A 455 -27.02 28.18 42.81
CA LYS A 455 -26.56 26.96 42.16
C LYS A 455 -27.02 26.87 40.72
N GLN A 456 -28.28 27.20 40.45
CA GLN A 456 -28.83 27.20 39.10
C GLN A 456 -28.12 28.20 38.19
N ALA A 457 -27.82 29.40 38.68
CA ALA A 457 -27.05 30.40 37.95
C ALA A 457 -25.62 29.89 37.64
N GLY A 458 -24.96 29.25 38.60
CA GLY A 458 -23.67 28.59 38.39
C GLY A 458 -23.73 27.55 37.27
N LYS A 459 -24.75 26.67 37.29
CA LYS A 459 -24.96 25.64 36.25
C LYS A 459 -25.28 26.23 34.87
N HIS A 460 -25.96 27.37 34.83
CA HIS A 460 -26.18 28.10 33.58
C HIS A 460 -24.87 28.65 32.99
N ASN A 461 -23.95 29.14 33.82
CA ASN A 461 -22.64 29.60 33.37
C ASN A 461 -21.77 28.44 32.86
N GLU A 462 -21.70 27.32 33.59
CA GLU A 462 -21.00 26.11 33.15
C GLU A 462 -21.52 25.63 31.79
N LEU A 463 -22.85 25.62 31.59
CA LEU A 463 -23.46 25.26 30.31
C LEU A 463 -23.08 26.25 29.19
N ALA A 464 -23.05 27.55 29.48
CA ALA A 464 -22.66 28.56 28.49
C ALA A 464 -21.20 28.40 28.04
N GLU A 465 -20.29 28.10 28.97
CA GLU A 465 -18.90 27.78 28.66
C GLU A 465 -18.78 26.52 27.79
N ALA A 466 -19.51 25.45 28.15
CA ALA A 466 -19.51 24.21 27.37
C ALA A 466 -20.06 24.42 25.94
N LYS A 467 -21.13 25.21 25.78
CA LYS A 467 -21.68 25.60 24.47
C LYS A 467 -20.65 26.37 23.65
N ALA A 468 -19.96 27.35 24.24
CA ALA A 468 -18.94 28.14 23.54
C ALA A 468 -17.76 27.29 23.07
N ILE A 469 -17.33 26.30 23.88
CA ILE A 469 -16.31 25.33 23.48
C ILE A 469 -16.81 24.50 22.29
N LEU A 470 -18.05 24.00 22.34
CA LEU A 470 -18.63 23.24 21.24
C LEU A 470 -18.72 24.07 19.94
N GLU A 471 -19.15 25.33 20.01
CA GLU A 471 -19.21 26.24 18.86
C GLU A 471 -17.83 26.49 18.25
N SER A 472 -16.81 26.67 19.09
CA SER A 472 -15.40 26.76 18.67
C SER A 472 -14.96 25.48 17.94
N LEU A 473 -15.33 24.30 18.44
CA LEU A 473 -14.99 23.02 17.82
C LEU A 473 -15.73 22.78 16.50
N LEU A 474 -17.00 23.18 16.40
CA LEU A 474 -17.74 23.16 15.15
C LEU A 474 -17.10 24.11 14.12
N THR A 475 -16.60 25.26 14.57
CA THR A 475 -15.84 26.20 13.73
C THR A 475 -14.53 25.59 13.25
N ASP A 476 -13.76 24.93 14.12
CA ASP A 476 -12.52 24.25 13.76
C ASP A 476 -12.77 23.08 12.80
N ALA A 477 -13.86 22.33 13.00
CA ALA A 477 -14.26 21.19 12.19
C ALA A 477 -14.72 21.61 10.78
N PHE A 478 -15.60 22.60 10.70
CA PHE A 478 -16.33 22.92 9.47
C PHE A 478 -15.91 24.25 8.83
N GLY A 479 -15.33 25.19 9.59
CA GLY A 479 -14.79 26.46 9.12
C GLY A 479 -15.73 27.67 9.28
N ALA A 480 -15.17 28.88 9.24
CA ALA A 480 -15.89 30.14 9.52
C ALA A 480 -16.82 30.64 8.40
N ARG A 481 -16.78 30.05 7.19
CA ARG A 481 -17.63 30.46 6.03
C ARG A 481 -19.03 29.87 6.05
N PHE A 482 -19.34 29.05 7.04
CA PHE A 482 -20.66 28.44 7.19
C PHE A 482 -21.45 29.24 8.20
N PRO A 483 -22.76 29.48 7.98
CA PRO A 483 -23.61 30.04 9.01
C PRO A 483 -23.65 29.02 10.15
N LEU A 484 -22.73 29.17 11.09
CA LEU A 484 -22.81 28.49 12.36
C LEU A 484 -24.12 28.94 12.97
N PRO A 485 -24.91 27.99 13.50
CA PRO A 485 -26.13 28.37 14.18
C PRO A 485 -25.80 29.38 15.29
N GLN A 486 -26.63 30.41 15.46
CA GLN A 486 -26.32 31.48 16.44
C GLN A 486 -26.36 30.98 17.88
N ASP A 487 -27.03 29.84 18.11
CA ASP A 487 -26.98 29.04 19.33
C ASP A 487 -26.54 27.61 18.98
N ALA A 488 -25.60 27.02 19.74
CA ALA A 488 -25.25 25.59 19.65
C ALA A 488 -26.44 24.61 19.52
N CYS A 489 -27.64 25.01 19.94
CA CYS A 489 -28.86 24.20 19.88
C CYS A 489 -29.76 24.38 18.65
N ASP A 490 -29.52 25.38 17.82
CA ASP A 490 -30.23 25.54 16.56
C ASP A 490 -29.94 24.37 15.59
N PRO A 491 -30.92 23.89 14.80
CA PRO A 491 -30.75 22.72 13.93
C PRO A 491 -29.49 22.77 13.05
N PHE A 492 -28.62 21.78 13.20
CA PHE A 492 -27.39 21.64 12.40
C PHE A 492 -27.33 20.26 11.77
N ASP A 493 -27.11 20.24 10.45
CA ASP A 493 -27.12 19.05 9.62
C ASP A 493 -25.69 18.59 9.30
N PHE A 494 -25.15 17.73 10.16
CA PHE A 494 -23.80 17.18 9.99
C PHE A 494 -23.58 16.48 8.64
N SER A 495 -24.64 16.03 7.96
CA SER A 495 -24.51 15.33 6.66
C SER A 495 -24.15 16.26 5.50
N LYS A 496 -24.45 17.56 5.62
CA LYS A 496 -24.14 18.57 4.61
C LYS A 496 -22.70 19.11 4.70
N HIS A 497 -21.94 18.65 5.68
CA HIS A 497 -20.63 19.21 6.00
C HIS A 497 -19.56 18.12 6.04
N THR A 498 -18.53 18.28 5.22
CA THR A 498 -17.41 17.33 5.15
C THR A 498 -16.26 17.80 6.04
N ILE A 499 -15.90 16.98 7.01
CA ILE A 499 -14.66 17.11 7.80
C ILE A 499 -13.61 16.16 7.22
N ASN A 500 -12.36 16.63 7.12
CA ASN A 500 -11.24 15.77 6.74
C ASN A 500 -10.52 15.23 7.98
N PHE A 501 -9.71 14.19 7.79
CA PHE A 501 -9.02 13.52 8.89
C PHE A 501 -8.12 14.47 9.73
N PRO A 502 -7.28 15.36 9.14
CA PRO A 502 -6.47 16.29 9.93
C PRO A 502 -7.30 17.21 10.86
N LYS A 503 -8.46 17.71 10.38
CA LYS A 503 -9.37 18.49 11.23
C LYS A 503 -10.01 17.65 12.31
N ALA A 504 -10.48 16.44 11.98
CA ALA A 504 -11.03 15.50 12.96
C ALA A 504 -10.02 15.18 14.08
N GLN A 505 -8.75 15.00 13.73
CA GLN A 505 -7.67 14.78 14.69
C GLN A 505 -7.43 15.98 15.61
N ASN A 506 -7.59 17.21 15.10
CA ASN A 506 -7.45 18.41 15.94
C ASN A 506 -8.64 18.56 16.90
N VAL A 507 -9.85 18.35 16.39
CA VAL A 507 -11.10 18.41 17.17
C VAL A 507 -11.11 17.35 18.26
N SER A 508 -10.69 16.12 17.96
CA SER A 508 -10.73 15.01 18.93
C SER A 508 -9.86 15.25 20.16
N LYS A 509 -8.76 16.01 20.03
CA LYS A 509 -7.91 16.39 21.17
C LYS A 509 -8.60 17.33 22.16
N LYS A 510 -9.62 18.06 21.70
CA LYS A 510 -10.34 19.07 22.47
C LYS A 510 -11.74 18.62 22.91
N LEU A 511 -12.28 17.55 22.31
CA LEU A 511 -13.58 16.96 22.69
C LEU A 511 -13.72 16.68 24.19
N PRO A 512 -12.70 16.13 24.90
CA PRO A 512 -12.80 15.88 26.34
C PRO A 512 -13.02 17.13 27.20
N ASN A 513 -12.77 18.33 26.66
CA ASN A 513 -12.95 19.60 27.38
C ASN A 513 -14.42 20.05 27.44
N ILE A 514 -15.33 19.38 26.73
CA ILE A 514 -16.78 19.67 26.82
C ILE A 514 -17.34 18.91 28.04
N GLY A 515 -17.29 19.53 29.21
CA GLY A 515 -17.92 19.00 30.42
C GLY A 515 -19.44 18.90 30.26
N ILE A 516 -20.01 17.76 30.68
CA ILE A 516 -21.47 17.63 30.82
C ILE A 516 -21.82 18.13 32.22
N VAL A 517 -22.66 19.16 32.29
CA VAL A 517 -23.09 19.76 33.56
C VAL A 517 -24.07 18.82 34.26
N ASP A 518 -23.82 18.51 35.53
CA ASP A 518 -24.75 17.75 36.37
C ASP A 518 -25.81 18.66 37.02
N LEU A 519 -27.08 18.28 36.88
CA LEU A 519 -28.24 18.98 37.45
C LEU A 519 -28.86 18.26 38.66
N ALA A 520 -28.32 17.12 39.11
CA ALA A 520 -28.92 16.31 40.16
C ALA A 520 -29.18 17.11 41.44
N GLU A 521 -28.22 17.91 41.87
CA GLU A 521 -28.33 18.73 43.09
C GLU A 521 -29.42 19.82 42.97
N VAL A 522 -29.52 20.50 41.82
CA VAL A 522 -30.57 21.51 41.57
C VAL A 522 -31.95 20.86 41.55
N LYS A 523 -32.07 19.67 40.93
CA LYS A 523 -33.32 18.89 40.91
C LYS A 523 -33.76 18.51 42.33
N GLN A 524 -32.85 17.98 43.15
CA GLN A 524 -33.12 17.63 44.54
C GLN A 524 -33.56 18.83 45.38
N ASN A 525 -32.88 19.98 45.22
CA ASN A 525 -33.23 21.19 45.93
C ASN A 525 -34.64 21.71 45.58
N ILE A 526 -35.03 21.67 44.29
CA ILE A 526 -36.37 22.07 43.85
C ILE A 526 -37.44 21.16 44.43
N GLU A 527 -37.19 19.85 44.51
CA GLU A 527 -38.11 18.89 45.14
C GLU A 527 -38.27 19.14 46.63
N ALA A 528 -37.16 19.38 47.34
CA ALA A 528 -37.18 19.75 48.75
C ALA A 528 -37.93 21.08 48.99
N LEU A 529 -37.72 22.08 48.13
CA LEU A 529 -38.44 23.35 48.19
C LEU A 529 -39.95 23.15 47.99
N ASN A 530 -40.36 22.36 47.00
CA ASN A 530 -41.77 22.04 46.77
C ASN A 530 -42.41 21.37 48.00
N SER A 531 -41.69 20.48 48.68
CA SER A 531 -42.15 19.85 49.93
C SER A 531 -42.38 20.88 51.04
N LEU A 532 -41.47 21.85 51.22
CA LEU A 532 -41.62 22.92 52.20
C LEU A 532 -42.83 23.82 51.89
N VAL A 533 -43.00 24.21 50.63
CA VAL A 533 -44.13 25.04 50.18
C VAL A 533 -45.46 24.31 50.38
N LEU A 534 -45.54 23.02 50.03
CA LEU A 534 -46.74 22.21 50.24
C LEU A 534 -47.11 22.09 51.73
N GLN A 535 -46.11 21.93 52.61
CA GLN A 535 -46.35 21.89 54.06
C GLN A 535 -46.83 23.24 54.59
N ALA A 536 -46.30 24.36 54.08
CA ALA A 536 -46.75 25.70 54.45
C ALA A 536 -48.21 25.93 54.01
N GLU A 537 -48.55 25.57 52.76
CA GLU A 537 -49.92 25.64 52.24
C GLU A 537 -50.90 24.77 53.04
N GLY A 538 -50.47 23.59 53.49
CA GLY A 538 -51.26 22.73 54.37
C GLY A 538 -51.57 23.40 55.72
N ASN A 539 -50.57 24.02 56.35
CA ASN A 539 -50.75 24.77 57.60
C ASN A 539 -51.66 26.00 57.41
N ILE A 540 -51.54 26.69 56.27
CA ILE A 540 -52.43 27.82 55.92
C ILE A 540 -53.87 27.36 55.76
N THR A 541 -54.09 26.20 55.15
CA THR A 541 -55.43 25.65 54.96
C THR A 541 -56.10 25.35 56.31
N GLU A 542 -55.37 24.71 57.24
CA GLU A 542 -55.86 24.48 58.61
C GLU A 542 -56.10 25.80 59.35
N ALA A 543 -55.16 26.76 59.25
CA ALA A 543 -55.30 28.09 59.82
C ALA A 543 -56.55 28.82 59.28
N SER A 544 -56.81 28.73 57.98
CA SER A 544 -57.97 29.35 57.34
C SER A 544 -59.27 28.79 57.88
N LYS A 545 -59.37 27.46 58.02
CA LYS A 545 -60.55 26.80 58.58
C LYS A 545 -60.82 27.26 60.02
N ARG A 546 -59.79 27.30 60.85
CA ARG A 546 -59.89 27.76 62.23
C ARG A 546 -60.18 29.25 62.36
N ALA A 547 -59.71 30.07 61.42
CA ALA A 547 -60.02 31.48 61.38
C ALA A 547 -61.52 31.72 61.13
N VAL A 548 -62.15 30.94 60.25
CA VAL A 548 -63.60 30.97 60.04
C VAL A 548 -64.36 30.59 61.31
N ASP A 549 -63.98 29.48 61.95
CA ASP A 549 -64.58 29.03 63.22
C ASP A 549 -64.46 30.11 64.32
N CYS A 550 -63.30 30.76 64.40
CA CYS A 550 -63.03 31.86 65.33
C CYS A 550 -63.91 33.08 65.05
N GLU A 551 -64.01 33.51 63.79
CA GLU A 551 -64.83 34.66 63.39
C GLU A 551 -66.33 34.42 63.63
N GLU A 552 -66.82 33.22 63.31
CA GLU A 552 -68.22 32.85 63.57
C GLU A 552 -68.51 32.77 65.08
N GLY A 553 -67.59 32.18 65.85
CA GLY A 553 -67.65 32.16 67.31
C GLY A 553 -67.69 33.56 67.91
N ALA A 554 -66.82 34.47 67.46
CA ALA A 554 -66.79 35.85 67.93
C ALA A 554 -68.10 36.59 67.62
N LYS A 555 -68.63 36.45 66.40
CA LYS A 555 -69.93 37.02 66.00
C LYS A 555 -71.07 36.47 66.85
N LYS A 556 -71.08 35.18 67.13
CA LYS A 556 -72.12 34.54 67.96
C LYS A 556 -72.03 34.99 69.41
N ALA A 557 -70.83 35.04 69.99
CA ALA A 557 -70.61 35.58 71.33
C ALA A 557 -71.11 37.03 71.45
N SER A 558 -70.86 37.86 70.43
CA SER A 558 -71.36 39.24 70.41
C SER A 558 -72.89 39.36 70.26
N ARG A 559 -73.59 38.33 69.76
CA ARG A 559 -75.08 38.32 69.72
C ARG A 559 -75.68 37.83 71.04
N ASP A 560 -74.99 36.93 71.72
CA ASP A 560 -75.39 36.40 73.03
C ASP A 560 -75.09 37.39 74.17
N ALA A 561 -74.24 38.39 73.91
CA ALA A 561 -73.91 39.55 74.75
C ALA A 561 -74.89 40.70 74.55
#